data_AF-A0A2V6TYM3-F1
#
_entry.id   AF-A0A2V6TYM3-F1
#
_cell.length_a   1.000
_cell.length_b   1.000
_cell.length_c   1.000
_cell.angle_alpha   90.00
_cell.angle_beta   90.00
_cell.angle_gamma   90.00
#
_symmetry.space_group_name_H-M   'P 1'
#
loop_
_entity.id
_entity.type
_entity.pdbx_description
1 polymer ?
#
loop_
_entity_poly.entity_id
_entity_poly.type
_entity_poly.pdbx_seq_one_letter_code
_entity_poly.pdbx_strand_id
1 'polypeptide(L)'
;MTTPTGHLSRLDPEEVARAVTAFINTTIMSRSRQIQPDDDLEMAGVDSMALLKVLLFIESEFGFWMPDEDLVEENIKTARAMAAYICRRGSQP
;
A
#
# COMPACT_ATOMS: atom_id res chain seq x y z
N MET A 1 -13.15 1.64 -23.73
CA MET A 1 -13.99 0.89 -22.77
C MET A 1 -13.03 0.37 -21.71
N THR A 2 -12.95 0.83 -20.48
CA THR A 2 -13.83 1.61 -19.59
C THR A 2 -12.92 2.27 -18.55
N THR A 3 -13.02 3.57 -18.36
CA THR A 3 -12.52 4.25 -17.14
C THR A 3 -13.62 4.20 -16.09
N PRO A 4 -13.48 3.44 -14.99
CA PRO A 4 -13.67 4.01 -13.67
C PRO A 4 -12.34 4.72 -13.32
N THR A 5 -12.26 5.79 -12.55
CA THR A 5 -12.49 5.73 -11.11
C THR A 5 -12.65 7.18 -10.64
N GLY A 6 -13.90 7.61 -10.54
CA GLY A 6 -14.24 8.66 -9.59
C GLY A 6 -14.48 8.01 -8.24
N HIS A 7 -13.52 8.08 -7.32
CA HIS A 7 -13.74 7.79 -5.89
C HIS A 7 -12.63 8.28 -4.94
N LEU A 8 -11.94 9.38 -5.22
CA LEU A 8 -10.96 9.97 -4.27
C LEU A 8 -11.62 10.52 -2.98
N SER A 9 -12.95 10.42 -2.82
CA SER A 9 -13.72 11.16 -1.81
C SER A 9 -13.85 10.48 -0.44
N ARG A 10 -13.19 9.33 -0.20
CA ARG A 10 -12.93 8.73 1.13
C ARG A 10 -12.16 7.42 0.91
N LEU A 11 -10.83 7.48 0.85
CA LEU A 11 -10.03 6.26 0.94
C LEU A 11 -10.31 5.63 2.32
N ASP A 12 -10.84 4.41 2.34
CA ASP A 12 -11.03 3.65 3.57
C ASP A 12 -9.71 2.91 3.89
N PRO A 13 -9.11 3.12 5.07
CA PRO A 13 -7.85 2.47 5.43
C PRO A 13 -7.95 0.94 5.40
N GLU A 14 -9.11 0.35 5.67
CA GLU A 14 -9.32 -1.09 5.59
C GLU A 14 -9.24 -1.58 4.13
N GLU A 15 -9.85 -0.84 3.20
CA GLU A 15 -9.82 -1.17 1.77
C GLU A 15 -8.42 -1.03 1.19
N VAL A 16 -7.72 0.06 1.52
CA VAL A 16 -6.34 0.29 1.08
C VAL A 16 -5.42 -0.79 1.64
N ALA A 17 -5.52 -1.12 2.93
CA ALA A 17 -4.70 -2.17 3.54
C ALA A 17 -4.93 -3.52 2.87
N ARG A 18 -6.20 -3.86 2.59
CA ARG A 18 -6.55 -5.11 1.89
C ARG A 18 -6.00 -5.15 0.47
N ALA A 19 -6.13 -4.06 -0.28
CA ALA A 19 -5.65 -3.96 -1.65
C ALA A 19 -4.12 -4.10 -1.72
N VAL A 20 -3.40 -3.39 -0.85
CA VAL A 20 -1.93 -3.45 -0.77
C VAL A 20 -1.47 -4.85 -0.36
N THR A 21 -2.10 -5.45 0.66
CA THR A 21 -1.80 -6.83 1.09
C THR A 21 -2.02 -7.84 -0.04
N ALA A 22 -3.13 -7.71 -0.78
CA ALA A 22 -3.42 -8.56 -1.93
C ALA A 22 -2.37 -8.38 -3.04
N PHE A 23 -1.96 -7.15 -3.33
CA PHE A 23 -0.91 -6.86 -4.31
C PHE A 23 0.43 -7.50 -3.90
N ILE A 24 0.84 -7.35 -2.63
CA ILE A 24 2.08 -7.96 -2.12
C ILE A 24 2.00 -9.48 -2.24
N ASN A 25 0.89 -10.09 -1.84
CA ASN A 25 0.70 -11.54 -1.90
C ASN A 25 0.67 -12.11 -3.33
N THR A 26 0.29 -11.31 -4.31
CA THR A 26 0.14 -11.74 -5.71
C THR A 26 1.38 -11.44 -6.56
N THR A 27 2.07 -10.33 -6.28
CA THR A 27 3.16 -9.81 -7.12
C THR A 27 4.54 -10.07 -6.54
N ILE A 28 4.65 -10.14 -5.21
CA ILE A 28 5.94 -10.23 -4.51
C ILE A 28 6.08 -11.61 -3.86
N MET A 29 5.07 -12.03 -3.09
CA MET A 29 5.14 -13.27 -2.34
C MET A 29 4.86 -14.51 -3.18
N SER A 30 5.41 -15.64 -2.72
CA SER A 30 5.05 -16.96 -3.24
C SER A 30 3.75 -17.44 -2.60
N ARG A 31 3.00 -18.31 -3.31
CA ARG A 31 1.72 -18.87 -2.81
C ARG A 31 1.81 -19.54 -1.44
N SER A 32 2.99 -20.00 -1.05
CA SER A 32 3.28 -20.67 0.22
C SER A 32 3.67 -19.73 1.37
N ARG A 33 3.83 -18.42 1.13
CA ARG A 33 4.18 -17.42 2.16
C ARG A 33 3.33 -16.17 1.97
N GLN A 34 2.05 -16.25 2.32
CA GLN A 34 1.17 -15.08 2.33
C GLN A 34 1.35 -14.29 3.62
N ILE A 35 1.21 -12.97 3.51
CA ILE A 35 1.22 -12.02 4.63
C ILE A 35 -0.18 -11.48 4.89
N GLN A 36 -0.38 -11.00 6.12
CA GLN A 36 -1.56 -10.27 6.56
C GLN A 36 -1.29 -8.76 6.64
N PRO A 37 -2.35 -7.92 6.74
CA PRO A 37 -2.20 -6.47 6.75
C PRO A 37 -1.36 -5.90 7.91
N ASP A 38 -1.27 -6.65 9.00
CA ASP A 38 -0.57 -6.29 10.24
C ASP A 38 0.81 -6.96 10.36
N ASP A 39 1.19 -7.78 9.37
CA ASP A 39 2.50 -8.41 9.34
C ASP A 39 3.57 -7.39 8.93
N ASP A 40 4.75 -7.54 9.52
CA ASP A 40 5.91 -6.74 9.19
C ASP A 40 6.44 -7.11 7.81
N LEU A 41 6.46 -6.12 6.91
CA LEU A 41 6.82 -6.32 5.51
C LEU A 41 8.30 -6.69 5.36
N GLU A 42 9.18 -6.06 6.13
CA GLU A 42 10.62 -6.32 6.07
C GLU A 42 10.92 -7.74 6.57
N MET A 43 10.33 -8.14 7.70
CA MET A 43 10.46 -9.51 8.21
C MET A 43 9.84 -10.56 7.27
N ALA A 44 8.79 -10.20 6.54
CA ALA A 44 8.20 -11.06 5.52
C ALA A 44 9.07 -11.23 4.26
N GLY A 45 10.10 -10.40 4.09
CA GLY A 45 11.01 -10.41 2.95
C GLY A 45 10.60 -9.45 1.81
N VAL A 46 9.80 -8.42 2.11
CA VAL A 46 9.59 -7.30 1.18
C VAL A 46 10.85 -6.44 1.21
N ASP A 47 11.59 -6.44 0.10
CA ASP A 47 12.79 -5.63 -0.07
C ASP A 47 12.48 -4.23 -0.66
N SER A 48 13.51 -3.39 -0.82
CA SER A 48 13.36 -2.05 -1.39
C SER A 48 12.79 -2.04 -2.82
N MET A 49 13.06 -3.08 -3.62
CA MET A 49 12.53 -3.18 -5.00
C MET A 49 11.05 -3.55 -4.99
N ALA A 50 10.65 -4.42 -4.07
CA ALA A 50 9.27 -4.77 -3.83
C ALA A 50 8.48 -3.58 -3.29
N LEU A 51 9.07 -2.79 -2.39
CA LEU A 51 8.46 -1.55 -1.90
C LEU A 51 8.17 -0.56 -3.04
N LEU A 52 9.12 -0.33 -3.95
CA LEU A 52 8.89 0.53 -5.12
C LEU A 52 7.69 0.07 -5.96
N LYS A 53 7.50 -1.24 -6.14
CA LYS A 53 6.32 -1.78 -6.85
C LYS A 53 5.02 -1.50 -6.09
N VAL A 54 5.04 -1.59 -4.75
CA VAL A 54 3.89 -1.27 -3.90
C VAL A 54 3.55 0.22 -4.02
N LEU A 55 4.54 1.11 -4.04
CA LEU A 55 4.33 2.55 -4.22
C LEU A 55 3.72 2.87 -5.58
N LEU A 56 4.23 2.27 -6.67
CA LEU A 56 3.67 2.42 -8.01
C LEU A 56 2.22 1.88 -8.10
N PHE A 57 1.94 0.77 -7.41
CA PHE A 57 0.58 0.24 -7.30
C PHE A 57 -0.35 1.23 -6.59
N ILE A 58 0.09 1.80 -5.46
CA ILE A 58 -0.68 2.80 -4.72
C ILE A 58 -0.96 4.05 -5.58
N GLU A 59 0.05 4.52 -6.31
CA GLU A 59 -0.10 5.65 -7.23
C GLU A 59 -1.12 5.33 -8.34
N SER A 60 -1.02 4.16 -8.96
CA SER A 60 -1.92 3.75 -10.05
C SER A 60 -3.36 3.52 -9.59
N GLU A 61 -3.56 2.86 -8.44
CA GLU A 61 -4.89 2.50 -7.96
C GLU A 61 -5.60 3.65 -7.23
N PHE A 62 -4.86 4.42 -6.44
CA PHE A 62 -5.42 5.45 -5.56
C PHE A 62 -5.05 6.88 -5.96
N GLY A 63 -4.22 7.07 -6.99
CA GLY A 63 -3.76 8.41 -7.39
C GLY A 63 -2.89 9.09 -6.34
N PHE A 64 -2.27 8.32 -5.44
CA PHE A 64 -1.52 8.84 -4.31
C PHE A 64 -0.02 8.54 -4.44
N TRP A 65 0.80 9.58 -4.35
CA TRP A 65 2.26 9.46 -4.36
C TRP A 65 2.83 9.69 -2.95
N MET A 66 3.60 8.72 -2.45
CA MET A 66 4.35 8.84 -1.20
C MET A 66 5.78 9.32 -1.51
N PRO A 67 6.22 10.47 -1.01
CA PRO A 67 7.59 10.95 -1.20
C PRO A 67 8.56 10.18 -0.32
N ASP A 68 9.82 10.17 -0.73
CA ASP A 68 10.89 9.42 -0.07
C ASP A 68 11.08 9.80 1.41
N GLU A 69 10.83 11.07 1.76
CA GLU A 69 10.91 11.57 3.14
C GLU A 69 9.93 10.89 4.10
N ASP A 70 8.81 10.38 3.56
CA ASP A 70 7.78 9.68 4.33
C ASP A 70 7.91 8.16 4.26
N LEU A 71 8.91 7.62 3.53
CA LEU A 71 9.28 6.19 3.51
C LEU A 71 10.07 5.79 4.76
N VAL A 72 9.55 6.16 5.92
CA VAL A 72 10.10 5.80 7.22
C VAL A 72 9.48 4.48 7.70
N GLU A 73 10.23 3.72 8.50
CA GLU A 73 9.81 2.41 9.03
C GLU A 73 8.37 2.46 9.56
N GLU A 74 8.00 3.47 10.34
CA GLU A 74 6.65 3.63 10.89
C GLU A 74 5.53 3.58 9.84
N ASN A 75 5.74 4.19 8.66
CA ASN A 75 4.73 4.26 7.60
C ASN A 75 4.72 3.02 6.71
N ILE A 76 5.86 2.35 6.54
CA ILE A 76 6.01 1.21 5.62
C ILE A 76 6.14 -0.14 6.33
N LYS A 77 6.05 -0.18 7.66
CA LYS A 77 6.21 -1.41 8.46
C LYS A 77 5.20 -2.48 8.09
N THR A 78 3.94 -2.08 7.90
CA THR A 78 2.82 -2.98 7.60
C THR A 78 1.92 -2.37 6.53
N ALA A 79 1.12 -3.20 5.86
CA ALA A 79 0.14 -2.69 4.89
C ALA A 79 -0.90 -1.78 5.54
N ARG A 80 -1.26 -2.03 6.80
CA ARG A 80 -2.15 -1.17 7.58
C ARG A 80 -1.53 0.19 7.88
N ALA A 81 -0.22 0.25 8.19
CA ALA A 81 0.48 1.50 8.42
C ALA A 81 0.48 2.39 7.17
N MET A 82 0.79 1.82 6.00
CA MET A 82 0.73 2.54 4.72
C MET A 82 -0.68 3.05 4.44
N ALA A 83 -1.69 2.21 4.66
CA ALA A 83 -3.08 2.59 4.45
C ALA A 83 -3.52 3.75 5.35
N ALA A 84 -3.15 3.71 6.64
CA ALA A 84 -3.43 4.78 7.59
C ALA A 84 -2.76 6.10 7.17
N TYR A 85 -1.51 6.03 6.71
CA TYR A 85 -0.79 7.18 6.19
C TYR A 85 -1.46 7.78 4.95
N ILE A 86 -1.81 6.94 3.97
CA ILE A 86 -2.47 7.35 2.72
C ILE A 86 -3.80 8.05 3.01
N CYS A 87 -4.63 7.46 3.88
CA CYS A 87 -5.94 8.03 4.24
C CYS A 87 -5.81 9.34 5.01
N ARG A 88 -4.81 9.44 5.91
CA ARG A 88 -4.52 10.66 6.66
C ARG A 88 -4.09 11.80 5.73
N ARG A 89 -3.20 11.54 4.78
CA ARG A 89 -2.69 12.59 3.88
C ARG A 89 -3.65 12.91 2.73
N GLY A 90 -4.40 11.95 2.21
CA GLY A 90 -5.46 12.19 1.23
C GLY A 90 -6.64 13.02 1.78
N SER A 91 -6.74 13.16 3.12
CA SER A 91 -7.72 14.02 3.78
C SER A 91 -7.21 15.45 4.05
N GLN A 92 -5.93 15.73 3.80
CA GLN A 92 -5.35 17.07 3.93
C GLN A 92 -5.40 17.80 2.59
N PRO A 93 -5.94 19.04 2.54
CA PRO A 93 -6.11 19.82 1.31
C PRO A 93 -4.80 20.34 0.71
#